data_AF-A0A2I0CY60-F1
#
_entry.id   AF-A0A2I0CY60-F1
#
_cell.length_a   1.000
_cell.length_b   1.000
_cell.length_c   1.000
_cell.angle_alpha   90.00
_cell.angle_beta   90.00
_cell.angle_gamma   90.00
#
_symmetry.space_group_name_H-M   'P 1'
#
loop_
_entity.id
_entity.type
_entity.pdbx_description
1 polymer ?
#
loop_
_entity_poly.entity_id
_entity_poly.type
_entity_poly.pdbx_seq_one_letter_code
_entity_poly.pdbx_strand_id
1 'polypeptide(L)'
;MSLNGSRMSLATAEYGWNTSYGTFLSWDPPNYTVHLRGPVVINQGETLYWTYSDNPGIIKEPVLITVTARDPLTKAVTETAALTLDWEGETAVIVRNGR
;
A
#
# COMPACT_ATOMS: atom_id res chain seq x y z
N MET A 1 33.81 16.27 -15.13
CA MET A 1 32.65 15.35 -15.09
C MET A 1 32.78 14.56 -13.79
N SER A 2 31.94 14.86 -12.80
CA SER A 2 31.99 14.23 -11.48
C SER A 2 30.56 14.04 -11.00
N LEU A 3 30.23 12.79 -10.74
CA LEU A 3 28.90 12.28 -10.40
C LEU A 3 28.68 12.48 -8.90
N ASN A 4 27.96 13.53 -8.51
CA ASN A 4 27.46 13.67 -7.14
C ASN A 4 26.04 13.11 -7.08
N GLY A 5 25.95 11.79 -6.90
CA GLY A 5 24.73 11.04 -6.57
C GLY A 5 24.21 11.46 -5.19
N SER A 6 23.69 12.68 -5.13
CA SER A 6 23.06 13.26 -3.96
C SER A 6 21.72 12.55 -3.81
N ARG A 7 21.65 11.61 -2.85
CA ARG A 7 20.44 11.26 -2.08
C ARG A 7 19.15 11.35 -2.88
N MET A 8 18.69 10.21 -3.41
CA MET A 8 17.34 10.08 -3.97
C MET A 8 16.35 10.79 -3.05
N SER A 9 15.77 11.87 -3.55
CA SER A 9 14.69 12.57 -2.89
C SER A 9 13.52 11.59 -2.80
N LEU A 10 13.25 11.06 -1.61
CA LEU A 10 12.02 10.32 -1.31
C LEU A 10 10.76 11.15 -1.65
N ALA A 11 10.89 12.46 -1.90
CA ALA A 11 9.78 13.35 -2.20
C ALA A 11 9.25 13.29 -3.65
N THR A 12 9.67 12.32 -4.48
CA THR A 12 9.18 12.22 -5.88
C THR A 12 8.87 10.80 -6.37
N ALA A 13 8.99 9.76 -5.54
CA ALA A 13 8.67 8.41 -6.00
C ALA A 13 7.15 8.23 -6.19
N GLU A 14 6.77 7.46 -7.20
CA GLU A 14 5.40 7.01 -7.41
C GLU A 14 5.22 5.64 -6.77
N TYR A 15 4.27 5.50 -5.85
CA TYR A 15 4.01 4.24 -5.15
C TYR A 15 2.73 3.63 -5.67
N GLY A 16 2.85 2.46 -6.32
CA GLY A 16 1.72 1.65 -6.74
C GLY A 16 1.40 0.60 -5.69
N TRP A 17 0.24 0.73 -5.06
CA TRP A 17 -0.32 -0.17 -4.06
C TRP A 17 -1.30 -1.15 -4.71
N ASN A 18 -1.27 -2.40 -4.28
CA ASN A 18 -2.21 -3.44 -4.67
C ASN A 18 -2.56 -4.31 -3.46
N THR A 19 -3.80 -4.80 -3.40
CA THR A 19 -4.22 -5.80 -2.41
C THR A 19 -4.98 -6.95 -3.06
N SER A 20 -4.78 -8.17 -2.57
CA SER A 20 -5.53 -9.35 -3.03
C SER A 20 -6.98 -9.37 -2.53
N TYR A 21 -7.29 -8.64 -1.46
CA TYR A 21 -8.63 -8.50 -0.89
C TYR A 21 -8.81 -7.16 -0.19
N GLY A 22 -10.05 -6.69 -0.08
CA GLY A 22 -10.37 -5.38 0.50
C GLY A 22 -10.03 -4.21 -0.43
N THR A 23 -9.91 -3.02 0.14
CA THR A 23 -9.81 -1.77 -0.60
C THR A 23 -9.04 -0.72 0.18
N PHE A 24 -8.33 0.16 -0.52
CA PHE A 24 -7.65 1.28 0.07
C PHE A 24 -8.57 2.48 0.25
N LEU A 25 -8.29 3.24 1.30
CA LEU A 25 -8.92 4.50 1.65
C LEU A 25 -7.84 5.58 1.80
N SER A 26 -8.18 6.83 1.52
CA SER A 26 -7.43 7.96 2.05
C SER A 26 -8.35 8.87 2.85
N TRP A 27 -7.79 9.53 3.85
CA TRP A 27 -8.36 10.72 4.45
C TRP A 27 -7.26 11.77 4.42
N ASP A 28 -7.58 12.97 4.00
CA ASP A 28 -6.57 14.03 3.88
C ASP A 28 -7.15 15.31 4.51
N PRO A 29 -6.36 16.09 5.27
CA PRO A 29 -6.78 17.39 5.75
C PRO A 29 -7.25 18.30 4.61
N PRO A 30 -8.12 19.28 4.87
CA PRO A 30 -8.66 19.67 6.19
C PRO A 30 -9.99 18.99 6.55
N ASN A 31 -10.66 18.36 5.59
CA ASN A 31 -12.04 17.93 5.76
C ASN A 31 -12.18 16.49 6.27
N TYR A 32 -11.06 15.76 6.42
CA TYR A 32 -10.98 14.38 6.93
C TYR A 32 -12.03 13.44 6.33
N THR A 33 -12.44 13.72 5.08
CA THR A 33 -13.44 12.94 4.38
C THR A 33 -12.80 11.64 3.95
N VAL A 34 -13.45 10.52 4.24
CA VAL A 34 -12.97 9.21 3.81
C VAL A 34 -13.25 9.06 2.32
N HIS A 35 -12.19 8.82 1.56
CA HIS A 35 -12.27 8.55 0.14
C HIS A 35 -11.91 7.10 -0.13
N LEU A 36 -12.86 6.35 -0.69
CA LEU A 36 -12.61 5.02 -1.22
C LEU A 36 -11.74 5.13 -2.48
N ARG A 37 -10.64 4.36 -2.53
CA ARG A 37 -9.68 4.39 -3.64
C ARG A 37 -9.68 3.10 -4.47
N GLY A 38 -10.15 1.99 -3.91
CA GLY A 38 -10.20 0.69 -4.59
C GLY A 38 -9.02 -0.22 -4.21
N PRO A 39 -8.93 -1.43 -4.82
CA PRO A 39 -7.88 -2.41 -4.50
C PRO A 39 -6.51 -2.07 -5.09
N VAL A 40 -6.45 -1.11 -6.03
CA VAL A 40 -5.21 -0.63 -6.67
C VAL A 40 -5.16 0.89 -6.58
N VAL A 41 -4.07 1.44 -6.08
CA VAL A 41 -3.90 2.90 -5.91
C VAL A 41 -2.50 3.30 -6.32
N ILE A 42 -2.38 4.45 -6.97
CA ILE A 42 -1.09 5.10 -7.21
C ILE A 42 -1.07 6.40 -6.41
N ASN A 43 -0.02 6.63 -5.64
CA ASN A 43 0.14 7.85 -4.87
C ASN A 43 1.61 8.32 -4.80
N GLN A 44 1.86 9.46 -4.17
CA GLN A 44 3.17 10.13 -4.08
C GLN A 44 3.77 10.04 -2.66
N GLY A 45 3.37 9.03 -1.89
CA GLY A 45 3.87 8.78 -0.53
C GLY A 45 2.92 9.26 0.57
N GLU A 46 1.72 9.72 0.23
CA GLU A 46 0.65 9.95 1.20
C GLU A 46 0.30 8.66 1.95
N THR A 47 -0.29 8.80 3.14
CA THR A 47 -0.74 7.62 3.90
C THR A 47 -2.01 7.05 3.28
N LEU A 48 -2.03 5.74 3.08
CA LEU A 48 -3.22 4.99 2.74
C LEU A 48 -3.62 4.09 3.90
N TYR A 49 -4.92 3.88 4.03
CA TYR A 49 -5.50 2.91 4.96
C TYR A 49 -6.11 1.77 4.15
N TRP A 50 -6.12 0.58 4.70
CA TRP A 50 -6.76 -0.58 4.07
C TRP A 50 -7.96 -1.02 4.90
N THR A 51 -9.06 -1.37 4.22
CA THR A 51 -10.30 -1.83 4.84
C THR A 51 -10.93 -2.97 4.04
N TYR A 52 -11.92 -3.64 4.64
CA TYR A 52 -12.72 -4.70 4.03
C TYR A 52 -14.15 -4.65 4.58
N SER A 53 -15.13 -5.14 3.81
CA SER A 53 -16.56 -5.03 4.13
C SER A 53 -17.24 -6.33 4.54
N ASP A 54 -16.64 -7.49 4.25
CA ASP A 54 -17.28 -8.78 4.51
C ASP A 54 -16.76 -9.42 5.81
N ASN A 55 -17.52 -10.37 6.38
CA ASN A 55 -17.03 -11.20 7.47
C ASN A 55 -16.00 -12.20 6.88
N PRO A 56 -14.69 -12.04 7.12
CA PRO A 56 -13.64 -12.91 6.60
C PRO A 56 -13.70 -14.35 7.14
N GLY A 57 -14.60 -14.70 8.06
CA GLY A 57 -14.83 -16.09 8.46
C GLY A 57 -15.05 -17.06 7.28
N ILE A 58 -15.42 -16.53 6.10
CA ILE A 58 -15.56 -17.26 4.83
C ILE A 58 -14.25 -17.27 4.00
N ILE A 59 -13.44 -16.20 4.05
CA ILE A 59 -12.20 -16.05 3.28
C ILE A 59 -11.02 -16.32 4.22
N LYS A 60 -10.67 -17.59 4.41
CA LYS A 60 -9.51 -17.98 5.24
C LYS A 60 -8.16 -17.80 4.54
N GLU A 61 -8.14 -17.24 3.34
CA GLU A 61 -6.90 -16.95 2.63
C GLU A 61 -6.24 -15.68 3.17
N PRO A 62 -4.92 -15.69 3.43
CA PRO A 62 -4.18 -14.50 3.81
C PRO A 62 -4.30 -13.39 2.76
N VAL A 63 -4.36 -12.14 3.20
CA VAL A 63 -4.36 -10.97 2.32
C VAL A 63 -2.93 -10.59 1.99
N LEU A 64 -2.61 -10.44 0.71
CA LEU A 64 -1.33 -9.92 0.26
C LEU A 64 -1.50 -8.47 -0.18
N ILE A 65 -0.78 -7.57 0.47
CA ILE A 65 -0.63 -6.18 0.08
C ILE A 65 0.77 -6.00 -0.51
N THR A 66 0.87 -5.40 -1.69
CA THR A 66 2.16 -5.04 -2.29
C THR A 66 2.23 -3.54 -2.53
N VAL A 67 3.43 -2.99 -2.37
CA VAL A 67 3.75 -1.63 -2.75
C VAL A 67 4.98 -1.66 -3.65
N THR A 68 4.88 -1.04 -4.81
CA THR A 68 5.97 -0.91 -5.76
C THR A 68 6.31 0.56 -5.95
N ALA A 69 7.52 0.95 -5.56
CA ALA A 69 8.06 2.28 -5.80
C ALA A 69 8.62 2.37 -7.23
N ARG A 70 8.27 3.43 -7.94
CA ARG A 70 8.73 3.72 -9.29
C ARG A 70 9.32 5.12 -9.37
N ASP A 71 10.34 5.25 -10.21
CA ASP A 71 10.79 6.56 -10.67
C ASP A 71 9.65 7.23 -11.46
N PRO A 72 9.25 8.47 -11.12
CA PRO A 72 8.05 9.09 -11.68
C PRO A 72 8.20 9.43 -13.17
N LEU A 73 9.44 9.65 -13.65
CA LEU A 73 9.73 10.08 -15.02
C LEU A 73 9.85 8.88 -15.96
N THR A 74 10.62 7.88 -15.56
CA THR A 74 10.93 6.71 -16.37
C THR A 74 9.96 5.55 -16.14
N LYS A 75 9.18 5.60 -15.05
CA LYS A 75 8.33 4.51 -14.54
C LYS A 75 9.09 3.23 -14.21
N ALA A 76 10.42 3.30 -14.15
CA ALA A 76 11.26 2.18 -13.76
C ALA A 76 10.98 1.80 -12.31
N VAL A 77 10.81 0.49 -12.06
CA VAL A 77 10.65 -0.03 -10.70
C VAL A 77 11.97 0.13 -9.96
N THR A 78 11.92 0.82 -8.82
CA THR A 78 13.07 1.00 -7.94
C THR A 78 13.05 -0.04 -6.83
N GLU A 79 11.87 -0.33 -6.28
CA GLU A 79 11.72 -1.25 -5.17
C GLU A 79 10.31 -1.86 -5.14
N THR A 80 10.18 -3.02 -4.52
CA THR A 80 8.88 -3.61 -4.18
C THR A 80 8.94 -4.22 -2.79
N ALA A 81 7.93 -3.92 -1.97
CA ALA A 81 7.70 -4.53 -0.68
C ALA A 81 6.35 -5.24 -0.67
N ALA A 82 6.25 -6.26 0.18
CA ALA A 82 5.04 -7.06 0.36
C ALA A 82 4.74 -7.23 1.84
N LEU A 83 3.47 -7.17 2.19
CA LEU A 83 2.92 -7.38 3.52
C LEU A 83 1.84 -8.45 3.42
N THR A 84 1.96 -9.51 4.21
CA THR A 84 0.93 -10.53 4.32
C THR A 84 0.17 -10.36 5.62
N LEU A 85 -1.16 -10.30 5.52
CA LEU A 85 -2.07 -10.26 6.65
C LEU A 85 -2.78 -11.60 6.79
N ASP A 86 -2.77 -12.15 8.00
CA ASP A 86 -3.59 -13.29 8.37
C ASP A 86 -4.87 -12.84 9.04
N TRP A 87 -5.88 -13.72 9.00
CA TRP A 87 -7.10 -13.54 9.77
C TRP A 87 -6.95 -14.11 11.17
N GLU A 88 -7.32 -13.31 12.16
CA GLU A 88 -7.48 -13.73 13.55
C GLU A 88 -8.98 -13.71 13.89
N GLY A 89 -9.57 -14.90 14.04
CA GLY A 89 -11.01 -15.02 14.23
C GLY A 89 -11.80 -14.59 12.99
N GLU A 90 -12.93 -13.92 13.22
CA GLU A 90 -13.88 -13.55 12.17
C GLU A 90 -13.79 -12.09 11.72
N THR A 91 -13.06 -11.22 12.42
CA THR A 91 -13.13 -9.77 12.16
C THR A 91 -11.82 -9.03 12.42
N ALA A 92 -10.72 -9.74 12.65
CA ALA A 92 -9.43 -9.13 12.88
C ALA A 92 -8.39 -9.68 11.90
N VAL A 93 -7.41 -8.84 11.60
CA VAL A 93 -6.22 -9.23 10.86
C VAL A 93 -4.99 -9.04 11.73
N ILE A 94 -4.01 -9.91 11.53
CA ILE A 94 -2.68 -9.81 12.13
C ILE A 94 -1.63 -9.77 11.03
N VAL A 95 -0.59 -8.98 11.24
CA VAL A 95 0.55 -8.95 10.32
C VAL A 95 1.36 -10.23 10.48
N ARG A 96 1.56 -10.98 9.39
CA ARG A 96 2.60 -12.02 9.35
C ARG A 96 3.95 -11.33 9.27
N ASN A 97 4.64 -11.20 10.39
CA ASN A 97 6.04 -10.81 10.36
C ASN A 97 6.86 -11.92 9.68
N GLY A 98 7.46 -11.61 8.53
CA GLY A 98 8.49 -12.47 7.94
C GLY A 98 9.66 -12.56 8.91
N ARG A 99 10.06 -13.78 9.25
CA ARG A 99 11.35 -14.05 9.90
C ARG A 99 12.49 -13.84 8.91
#